data_AF-A0A160TFI8-F1
#
_entry.id   AF-A0A160TFI8-F1
#
_cell.length_a   1.000
_cell.length_b   1.000
_cell.length_c   1.000
_cell.angle_alpha   90.00
_cell.angle_beta   90.00
_cell.angle_gamma   90.00
#
_symmetry.space_group_name_H-M   'P 1'
#
loop_
_entity.id
_entity.type
_entity.pdbx_description
1 polymer ?
#
loop_
_entity_poly.entity_id
_entity_poly.type
_entity_poly.pdbx_seq_one_letter_code
_entity_poly.pdbx_strand_id
1 'polypeptide(L)'
;MASTQSVINILRHGIQHEERHILNVGSLFEVAELIGRTIRHVISRDEGQNQGIDFGCNILVSGQIKGDEPSLFHVYPQGNFIEATEDTPYFQIGESKYGKPILDRVITWETPLAKGIQCALISMDSTLRSNLSVGMPLDTISYPANLLDNPGIRRLDENDEHFLKLRTAWSDGLKNLFNELPEFF
;
A
#
# COMPACT_ATOMS: atom_id res chain seq x y z
N MET A 1 -15.74 0.09 1.31
CA MET A 1 -15.33 1.31 2.05
C MET A 1 -15.89 1.37 3.48
N ALA A 2 -17.12 0.92 3.75
CA ALA A 2 -17.67 0.94 5.12
C ALA A 2 -16.90 0.05 6.12
N SER A 3 -16.49 -1.15 5.70
CA SER A 3 -15.74 -2.09 6.57
C SER A 3 -14.36 -1.55 6.95
N THR A 4 -13.61 -0.97 6.00
CA THR A 4 -12.28 -0.38 6.29
C THR A 4 -12.38 0.79 7.27
N GLN A 5 -13.36 1.67 7.11
CA GLN A 5 -13.59 2.77 8.07
C GLN A 5 -13.95 2.25 9.46
N SER A 6 -14.80 1.22 9.55
CA SER A 6 -15.14 0.58 10.82
C SER A 6 -13.91 -0.01 11.51
N VAL A 7 -13.07 -0.74 10.77
CA VAL A 7 -11.82 -1.31 11.30
C VAL A 7 -10.90 -0.21 11.84
N ILE A 8 -10.64 0.85 11.07
CA ILE A 8 -9.79 1.96 11.52
C ILE A 8 -10.37 2.67 12.75
N ASN A 9 -11.68 2.89 12.81
CA ASN A 9 -12.32 3.52 13.95
C ASN A 9 -12.22 2.68 15.22
N ILE A 10 -12.42 1.35 15.12
CA ILE A 10 -12.26 0.44 16.26
C ILE A 10 -10.82 0.45 16.76
N LEU A 11 -9.83 0.39 15.85
CA LEU A 11 -8.42 0.45 16.24
C LEU A 11 -8.06 1.77 16.93
N ARG A 12 -8.56 2.90 16.41
CA ARG A 12 -8.37 4.23 17.02
C ARG A 12 -9.02 4.34 18.39
N HIS A 13 -10.25 3.86 18.53
CA HIS A 13 -10.94 3.82 19.83
C HIS A 13 -10.18 2.93 20.83
N GLY A 14 -9.67 1.79 20.35
CA GLY A 14 -8.92 0.84 21.17
C GLY A 14 -7.64 1.41 21.76
N ILE A 15 -6.95 2.32 21.06
CA ILE A 15 -5.78 3.03 21.60
C ILE A 15 -6.06 3.77 22.92
N GLN A 16 -7.30 4.21 23.13
CA GLN A 16 -7.68 5.00 24.31
C GLN A 16 -8.38 4.18 25.40
N HIS A 17 -8.89 2.98 25.07
CA HIS A 17 -9.84 2.26 25.93
C HIS A 17 -9.45 0.80 26.19
N GLU A 18 -8.56 0.20 25.39
CA GLU A 18 -8.16 -1.20 25.52
C GLU A 18 -6.80 -1.30 26.19
N GLU A 19 -6.60 -2.34 27.01
CA GLU A 19 -5.30 -2.63 27.62
C GLU A 19 -4.24 -3.05 26.57
N ARG A 20 -4.67 -3.68 25.47
CA ARG A 20 -3.81 -4.10 24.35
C ARG A 20 -4.29 -3.47 23.05
N HIS A 21 -3.43 -2.69 22.39
CA HIS A 21 -3.76 -1.95 21.17
C HIS A 21 -2.53 -1.78 20.26
N ILE A 22 -2.73 -1.30 19.03
CA ILE A 22 -1.70 -1.23 17.98
C ILE A 22 -0.48 -0.34 18.29
N LEU A 23 -0.51 0.45 19.37
CA LEU A 23 0.60 1.31 19.79
C LEU A 23 1.36 0.78 21.02
N ASN A 24 0.92 -0.34 21.63
CA ASN A 24 1.56 -0.90 22.83
C ASN A 24 1.95 -2.38 22.70
N VAL A 25 1.67 -3.01 21.56
CA VAL A 25 2.16 -4.35 21.24
C VAL A 25 3.64 -4.35 20.90
N GLY A 26 4.30 -5.51 21.06
CA GLY A 26 5.75 -5.63 20.99
C GLY A 26 6.34 -5.74 19.58
N SER A 27 5.54 -6.07 18.56
CA SER A 27 6.01 -6.29 17.19
C SER A 27 4.96 -5.93 16.14
N LEU A 28 5.39 -5.68 14.89
CA LEU A 28 4.45 -5.47 13.77
C LEU A 28 3.63 -6.71 13.44
N PHE A 29 4.15 -7.90 13.72
CA PHE A 29 3.38 -9.14 13.64
C PHE A 29 2.14 -9.08 14.54
N GLU A 30 2.30 -8.64 15.79
CA GLU A 30 1.18 -8.46 16.71
C GLU A 30 0.21 -7.36 16.25
N VAL A 31 0.71 -6.30 15.59
CA VAL A 31 -0.15 -5.28 14.96
C VAL A 31 -0.99 -5.90 13.84
N ALA A 32 -0.38 -6.69 12.94
CA ALA A 32 -1.09 -7.39 11.87
C ALA A 32 -2.13 -8.38 12.41
N GLU A 33 -1.81 -9.09 13.50
CA GLU A 33 -2.72 -9.97 14.20
C GLU A 33 -3.94 -9.24 14.77
N LEU A 34 -3.72 -8.11 15.46
CA LEU A 34 -4.79 -7.27 15.98
C LEU A 34 -5.70 -6.77 14.86
N ILE A 35 -5.12 -6.28 13.76
CA ILE A 35 -5.89 -5.81 12.59
C ILE A 35 -6.72 -6.95 12.00
N GLY A 36 -6.14 -8.15 11.84
CA GLY A 36 -6.86 -9.33 11.34
C GLY A 36 -8.03 -9.74 12.24
N ARG A 37 -7.86 -9.67 13.56
CA ARG A 37 -8.95 -9.89 14.53
C ARG A 37 -10.05 -8.85 14.39
N THR A 38 -9.70 -7.58 14.22
CA THR A 38 -10.66 -6.49 14.03
C THR A 38 -11.43 -6.62 12.71
N ILE A 39 -10.78 -7.02 11.62
CA ILE A 39 -11.44 -7.29 10.33
C ILE A 39 -12.51 -8.37 10.52
N ARG A 40 -12.16 -9.52 11.12
CA ARG A 40 -13.13 -10.60 11.39
C ARG A 40 -14.31 -10.13 12.24
N HIS A 41 -14.04 -9.32 13.27
CA HIS A 41 -15.08 -8.76 14.12
C HIS A 41 -16.06 -7.89 13.32
N VAL A 42 -15.56 -6.97 12.50
CA VAL A 42 -16.39 -6.09 11.65
C VAL A 42 -17.22 -6.92 10.66
N ILE A 43 -16.60 -7.88 9.98
CA ILE A 43 -17.30 -8.77 9.04
C ILE A 43 -18.42 -9.54 9.76
N SER A 44 -18.12 -10.18 10.89
CA SER A 44 -19.13 -10.96 11.64
C SER A 44 -20.30 -10.12 12.15
N ARG A 45 -20.06 -8.85 12.50
CA ARG A 45 -21.08 -7.90 12.95
C ARG A 45 -22.01 -7.50 11.79
N ASP A 46 -21.45 -7.28 10.61
CA ASP A 46 -22.17 -6.73 9.46
C ASP A 46 -22.85 -7.83 8.61
N GLU A 47 -22.30 -9.05 8.59
CA GLU A 47 -22.89 -10.24 7.95
C GLU A 47 -24.27 -10.60 8.53
N GLY A 48 -24.47 -10.40 9.83
CA GLY A 48 -25.76 -10.65 10.49
C GLY A 48 -26.91 -9.75 10.00
N GLN A 49 -26.62 -8.71 9.21
CA GLN A 49 -27.62 -7.74 8.78
C GLN A 49 -27.97 -7.78 7.29
N ASN A 50 -27.18 -8.41 6.41
CA ASN A 50 -27.47 -8.45 4.96
C ASN A 50 -26.89 -9.69 4.27
N GLN A 51 -27.76 -10.54 3.70
CA GLN A 51 -27.36 -11.70 2.89
C GLN A 51 -26.96 -11.22 1.47
N GLY A 52 -25.66 -11.24 1.15
CA GLY A 52 -25.16 -11.12 -0.24
C GLY A 52 -24.21 -9.97 -0.56
N ILE A 53 -23.79 -9.17 0.43
CA ILE A 53 -22.77 -8.12 0.25
C ILE A 53 -21.43 -8.63 0.78
N ASP A 54 -20.35 -8.48 0.00
CA ASP A 54 -18.99 -8.76 0.45
C ASP A 54 -18.49 -7.61 1.34
N PHE A 55 -18.34 -7.89 2.64
CA PHE A 55 -17.82 -6.96 3.63
C PHE A 55 -16.30 -7.04 3.81
N GLY A 56 -15.63 -7.91 3.04
CA GLY A 56 -14.19 -8.11 3.11
C GLY A 56 -13.40 -6.85 2.80
N CYS A 57 -12.25 -6.71 3.47
CA CYS A 57 -11.27 -5.70 3.12
C CYS A 57 -9.84 -6.26 3.21
N ASN A 58 -8.95 -5.67 2.41
CA ASN A 58 -7.52 -5.94 2.46
C ASN A 58 -6.84 -4.71 3.07
N ILE A 59 -5.86 -4.93 3.95
CA ILE A 59 -5.10 -3.85 4.60
C ILE A 59 -3.61 -4.19 4.49
N LEU A 60 -2.82 -3.22 4.05
CA LEU A 60 -1.37 -3.28 4.15
C LEU A 60 -0.93 -2.64 5.47
N VAL A 61 -0.03 -3.31 6.19
CA VAL A 61 0.51 -2.86 7.47
C VAL A 61 2.02 -2.78 7.32
N SER A 62 2.59 -1.60 7.53
CA SER A 62 4.03 -1.42 7.46
C SER A 62 4.48 -0.36 8.45
N GLY A 63 5.74 -0.44 8.88
CA GLY A 63 6.33 0.46 9.85
C GLY A 63 7.58 -0.16 10.45
N GLN A 64 7.97 0.32 11.62
CA GLN A 64 9.03 -0.29 12.44
C GLN A 64 8.73 -0.05 13.91
N ILE A 65 8.90 -1.09 14.74
CA ILE A 65 8.91 -0.97 16.20
C ILE A 65 10.36 -1.02 16.66
N LYS A 66 10.71 -0.19 17.65
CA LYS A 66 12.08 -0.08 18.16
C LYS A 66 12.61 -1.45 18.60
N GLY A 67 13.70 -1.89 17.99
CA GLY A 67 14.33 -3.18 18.27
C GLY A 67 14.15 -4.21 17.15
N ASP A 68 13.20 -3.98 16.24
CA ASP A 68 12.95 -4.82 15.07
C ASP A 68 13.33 -4.11 13.76
N GLU A 69 13.48 -4.88 12.68
CA GLU A 69 13.59 -4.36 11.32
C GLU A 69 12.23 -3.84 10.81
N PRO A 70 12.20 -2.95 9.81
CA PRO A 70 10.95 -2.58 9.14
C PRO A 70 10.32 -3.79 8.47
N SER A 71 9.01 -3.99 8.68
CA SER A 71 8.25 -5.09 8.06
C SER A 71 7.07 -4.55 7.25
N LEU A 72 6.56 -5.39 6.34
CA LEU A 72 5.37 -5.13 5.56
C LEU A 72 4.50 -6.40 5.55
N PHE A 73 3.24 -6.27 5.97
CA PHE A 73 2.25 -7.33 5.98
C PHE A 73 1.08 -7.00 5.07
N HIS A 74 0.52 -8.02 4.43
CA HIS A 74 -0.77 -7.97 3.76
C HIS A 74 -1.79 -8.75 4.57
N VAL A 75 -2.78 -8.06 5.15
CA VAL A 75 -3.89 -8.67 5.90
C VAL A 75 -5.09 -8.87 5.00
N TYR A 76 -5.55 -10.11 4.90
CA TYR A 76 -6.68 -10.53 4.07
C TYR A 76 -8.03 -10.39 4.79
N PRO A 77 -9.17 -10.47 4.07
CA PRO A 77 -10.51 -10.42 4.67
C PRO A 77 -10.76 -11.49 5.75
N GLN A 78 -10.12 -12.65 5.64
CA GLN A 78 -10.24 -13.72 6.64
C GLN A 78 -9.44 -13.41 7.92
N GLY A 79 -8.69 -12.30 7.92
CA GLY A 79 -7.87 -11.82 9.03
C GLY A 79 -6.61 -12.65 9.26
N ASN A 80 -6.25 -13.54 8.34
CA ASN A 80 -4.89 -14.05 8.19
C ASN A 80 -4.06 -13.04 7.38
N PHE A 81 -2.73 -13.21 7.39
CA PHE A 81 -1.82 -12.30 6.73
C PHE A 81 -0.56 -13.02 6.27
N ILE A 82 0.14 -12.40 5.31
CA ILE A 82 1.49 -12.78 4.89
C ILE A 82 2.44 -11.59 5.08
N GLU A 83 3.72 -11.88 5.22
CA GLU A 83 4.79 -10.88 5.31
C GLU A 83 5.56 -10.80 4.00
N ALA A 84 5.99 -9.60 3.63
CA ALA A 84 6.89 -9.38 2.51
C ALA A 84 8.27 -9.96 2.84
N THR A 85 8.96 -10.47 1.83
CA THR A 85 10.29 -11.06 1.97
C THR A 85 11.22 -10.48 0.91
N GLU A 86 12.50 -10.87 0.92
CA GLU A 86 13.44 -10.49 -0.13
C GLU A 86 12.96 -10.95 -1.52
N ASP A 87 12.36 -12.14 -1.61
CA ASP A 87 11.80 -12.71 -2.85
C ASP A 87 10.49 -12.03 -3.28
N THR A 88 9.73 -11.46 -2.35
CA THR A 88 8.47 -10.75 -2.62
C THR A 88 8.43 -9.45 -1.82
N PRO A 89 9.14 -8.40 -2.28
CA PRO A 89 9.44 -7.22 -1.47
C PRO A 89 8.33 -6.17 -1.48
N TYR A 90 7.21 -6.41 -2.16
CA TYR A 90 6.10 -5.45 -2.24
C TYR A 90 4.74 -6.15 -2.31
N PHE A 91 3.70 -5.43 -1.90
CA PHE A 91 2.30 -5.84 -2.06
C PHE A 91 1.47 -4.74 -2.72
N GLN A 92 0.37 -5.14 -3.35
CA GLN A 92 -0.62 -4.23 -3.91
C GLN A 92 -2.02 -4.67 -3.48
N ILE A 93 -2.90 -3.70 -3.24
CA ILE A 93 -4.34 -3.92 -2.97
C ILE A 93 -5.18 -3.04 -3.89
N GLY A 94 -6.44 -3.43 -4.15
CA GLY A 94 -7.31 -2.74 -5.10
C GLY A 94 -7.01 -3.11 -6.56
N GLU A 95 -7.12 -2.15 -7.48
CA GLU A 95 -6.86 -2.34 -8.91
C GLU A 95 -5.35 -2.39 -9.23
N SER A 96 -4.72 -3.54 -8.99
CA SER A 96 -3.27 -3.69 -8.99
C SER A 96 -2.64 -4.07 -10.34
N LYS A 97 -3.44 -4.57 -11.29
CA LYS A 97 -2.93 -5.25 -12.50
C LYS A 97 -2.19 -4.33 -13.46
N TYR A 98 -2.62 -3.08 -13.59
CA TYR A 98 -2.09 -2.14 -14.58
C TYR A 98 -0.67 -1.65 -14.25
N GLY A 99 -0.41 -1.38 -12.97
CA GLY A 99 0.88 -0.92 -12.48
C GLY A 99 1.88 -2.02 -12.15
N LYS A 100 1.43 -3.28 -12.02
CA LYS A 100 2.28 -4.42 -11.65
C LYS A 100 3.49 -4.64 -12.58
N PRO A 101 3.39 -4.54 -13.92
CA PRO A 101 4.51 -4.87 -14.79
C PRO A 101 5.75 -3.97 -14.67
N ILE A 102 5.63 -2.74 -14.18
CA ILE A 102 6.82 -1.89 -13.93
C ILE A 102 7.46 -2.25 -12.59
N LEU A 103 6.65 -2.56 -11.57
CA LEU A 103 7.14 -3.03 -10.27
C LEU A 103 7.93 -4.33 -10.44
N ASP A 104 7.38 -5.30 -11.17
CA ASP A 104 8.04 -6.60 -11.43
C ASP A 104 9.37 -6.49 -12.20
N ARG A 105 9.58 -5.40 -12.95
CA ARG A 105 10.81 -5.19 -13.74
C ARG A 105 11.88 -4.40 -13.00
N VAL A 106 11.51 -3.62 -12.00
CA VAL A 106 12.40 -2.60 -11.41
C VAL A 106 12.62 -2.82 -9.92
N ILE A 107 11.59 -3.25 -9.18
CA ILE A 107 11.69 -3.39 -7.73
C ILE A 107 12.36 -4.71 -7.36
N THR A 108 13.44 -4.59 -6.60
CA THR A 108 14.10 -5.67 -5.85
C THR A 108 14.25 -5.25 -4.40
N TRP A 109 14.64 -6.18 -3.52
CA TRP A 109 14.90 -5.89 -2.10
C TRP A 109 15.95 -4.77 -1.90
N GLU A 110 16.96 -4.72 -2.77
CA GLU A 110 18.07 -3.74 -2.70
C GLU A 110 17.74 -2.40 -3.37
N THR A 111 16.54 -2.24 -3.94
CA THR A 111 16.17 -1.01 -4.63
C THR A 111 16.17 0.17 -3.65
N PRO A 112 16.94 1.25 -3.91
CA PRO A 112 16.97 2.40 -3.01
C PRO A 112 15.59 3.03 -2.85
N LEU A 113 15.24 3.44 -1.64
CA LEU A 113 13.92 3.98 -1.30
C LEU A 113 13.41 5.06 -2.28
N ALA A 114 14.28 6.01 -2.66
CA ALA A 114 13.94 7.05 -3.63
C ALA A 114 13.56 6.48 -5.02
N LYS A 115 14.22 5.42 -5.47
CA LYS A 115 13.89 4.71 -6.71
C LYS A 115 12.62 3.88 -6.57
N GLY A 116 12.41 3.26 -5.41
CA GLY A 116 11.16 2.58 -5.08
C GLY A 116 9.95 3.51 -5.19
N ILE A 117 10.04 4.72 -4.64
CA ILE A 117 8.99 5.74 -4.73
C ILE A 117 8.76 6.18 -6.18
N GLN A 118 9.82 6.45 -6.95
CA GLN A 118 9.69 6.79 -8.37
C GLN A 118 8.95 5.68 -9.15
N CYS A 119 9.32 4.43 -8.94
CA CYS A 119 8.68 3.28 -9.57
C CYS A 119 7.21 3.12 -9.15
N ALA A 120 6.90 3.29 -7.86
CA ALA A 120 5.53 3.25 -7.36
C ALA A 120 4.65 4.36 -7.99
N LEU A 121 5.18 5.56 -8.17
CA LEU A 121 4.48 6.66 -8.83
C LEU A 121 4.24 6.40 -10.32
N ILE A 122 5.19 5.77 -11.02
CA ILE A 122 5.01 5.35 -12.43
C ILE A 122 3.96 4.23 -12.53
N SER A 123 3.96 3.29 -11.58
CA SER A 123 2.91 2.27 -11.45
C SER A 123 1.52 2.91 -11.26
N MET A 124 1.43 3.96 -10.44
CA MET A 124 0.20 4.73 -10.26
C MET A 124 -0.22 5.50 -11.52
N ASP A 125 0.71 6.14 -12.25
CA ASP A 125 0.38 6.80 -13.52
C ASP A 125 -0.25 5.83 -14.53
N SER A 126 0.35 4.66 -14.68
CA SER A 126 -0.16 3.61 -15.59
C SER A 126 -1.57 3.18 -15.22
N THR A 127 -1.85 3.08 -13.91
CA THR A 127 -3.16 2.69 -13.39
C THR A 127 -4.20 3.80 -13.56
N LEU A 128 -3.85 5.05 -13.21
CA LEU A 128 -4.72 6.23 -13.37
C LEU A 128 -5.19 6.42 -14.82
N ARG A 129 -4.30 6.15 -15.80
CA ARG A 129 -4.64 6.27 -17.22
C ARG A 129 -5.56 5.16 -17.74
N SER A 130 -5.55 4.01 -17.07
CA SER A 130 -6.16 2.79 -17.59
C SER A 130 -7.43 2.37 -16.85
N ASN A 131 -7.69 2.91 -15.65
CA ASN A 131 -8.86 2.56 -14.85
C ASN A 131 -9.38 3.75 -14.05
N LEU A 132 -10.61 4.18 -14.35
CA LEU A 132 -11.27 5.34 -13.75
C LEU A 132 -11.65 5.16 -12.27
N SER A 133 -11.57 3.94 -11.72
CA SER A 133 -11.79 3.69 -10.29
C SER A 133 -10.61 4.13 -9.41
N VAL A 134 -9.45 4.39 -10.02
CA VAL A 134 -8.26 4.95 -9.35
C VAL A 134 -8.15 6.41 -9.75
N GLY A 135 -7.92 7.29 -8.77
CA GLY A 135 -7.93 8.74 -8.99
C GLY A 135 -6.96 9.49 -8.07
N MET A 136 -6.76 10.77 -8.40
CA MET A 136 -6.03 11.73 -7.58
C MET A 136 -6.95 12.27 -6.45
N PRO A 137 -6.40 12.81 -5.34
CA PRO A 137 -4.98 12.93 -5.03
C PRO A 137 -4.34 11.60 -4.58
N LEU A 138 -3.01 11.52 -4.67
CA LEU A 138 -2.24 10.40 -4.10
C LEU A 138 -1.64 10.83 -2.77
N ASP A 139 -1.74 9.97 -1.75
CA ASP A 139 -0.99 10.12 -0.51
C ASP A 139 0.22 9.19 -0.52
N THR A 140 1.40 9.74 -0.22
CA THR A 140 2.67 9.00 -0.19
C THR A 140 3.38 9.17 1.14
N ILE A 141 4.02 8.11 1.59
CA ILE A 141 4.85 8.08 2.80
C ILE A 141 6.19 7.43 2.43
N SER A 142 7.28 7.98 2.95
CA SER A 142 8.63 7.44 2.80
C SER A 142 9.21 7.23 4.18
N TYR A 143 9.52 5.99 4.54
CA TYR A 143 10.02 5.65 5.87
C TYR A 143 11.42 5.02 5.76
N PRO A 144 12.50 5.79 6.03
CA PRO A 144 13.83 5.23 6.17
C PRO A 144 13.92 4.29 7.37
N ALA A 145 14.64 3.18 7.22
CA ALA A 145 14.91 2.27 8.33
C ALA A 145 15.56 3.02 9.50
N ASN A 146 15.14 2.68 10.72
CA ASN A 146 15.56 3.27 11.98
C ASN A 146 15.18 4.74 12.19
N LEU A 147 14.28 5.30 11.39
CA LEU A 147 13.75 6.65 11.61
C LEU A 147 13.03 6.75 12.97
N LEU A 148 12.17 5.78 13.30
CA LEU A 148 11.39 5.70 14.54
C LEU A 148 10.65 7.02 14.91
N ASP A 149 10.30 7.80 13.90
CA ASP A 149 9.58 9.07 13.99
C ASP A 149 8.53 9.15 12.88
N ASN A 150 7.61 10.11 12.97
CA ASN A 150 6.57 10.32 11.98
C ASN A 150 7.18 10.87 10.67
N PRO A 151 7.19 10.11 9.56
CA PRO A 151 7.75 10.58 8.28
C PRO A 151 6.92 11.67 7.61
N GLY A 152 5.71 11.95 8.11
CA GLY A 152 4.73 12.80 7.47
C GLY A 152 4.10 12.16 6.23
N ILE A 153 3.05 12.81 5.73
CA ILE A 153 2.35 12.40 4.51
C ILE A 153 2.60 13.46 3.45
N ARG A 154 3.10 13.06 2.28
CA ARG A 154 3.16 13.93 1.10
C ARG A 154 1.96 13.62 0.21
N ARG A 155 1.02 14.56 0.15
CA ARG A 155 -0.11 14.53 -0.77
C ARG A 155 0.28 15.12 -2.13
N LEU A 156 -0.02 14.40 -3.19
CA LEU A 156 0.17 14.79 -4.59
C LEU A 156 -1.20 15.06 -5.20
N ASP A 157 -1.46 16.30 -5.58
CA ASP A 157 -2.65 16.64 -6.35
C ASP A 157 -2.35 16.60 -7.86
N GLU A 158 -3.35 16.93 -8.66
CA GLU A 158 -3.25 16.91 -10.13
C GLU A 158 -2.21 17.89 -10.70
N ASN A 159 -1.82 18.91 -9.91
CA ASN A 159 -0.91 19.98 -10.30
C ASN A 159 0.50 19.81 -9.68
N ASP A 160 0.78 18.71 -8.97
CA ASP A 160 2.10 18.48 -8.38
C ASP A 160 3.19 18.46 -9.45
N GLU A 161 4.05 19.48 -9.45
CA GLU A 161 5.06 19.66 -10.51
C GLU A 161 6.02 18.49 -10.62
N HIS A 162 6.39 17.87 -9.50
CA HIS A 162 7.33 16.75 -9.50
C HIS A 162 6.69 15.52 -10.13
N PHE A 163 5.44 15.22 -9.80
CA PHE A 163 4.72 14.11 -10.39
C PHE A 163 4.46 14.33 -11.88
N LEU A 164 4.06 15.55 -12.28
CA LEU A 164 3.91 15.90 -13.70
C LEU A 164 5.23 15.73 -14.48
N LYS A 165 6.35 16.24 -13.95
CA LYS A 165 7.68 16.08 -14.56
C LYS A 165 8.05 14.60 -14.71
N LEU A 166 7.81 13.78 -13.68
CA LEU A 166 8.07 12.34 -13.72
C LEU A 166 7.24 11.63 -14.81
N ARG A 167 5.94 11.93 -14.89
CA ARG A 167 5.02 11.33 -15.88
C ARG A 167 5.42 11.68 -17.31
N THR A 168 5.76 12.95 -17.55
CA THR A 168 6.22 13.41 -18.87
C THR A 168 7.52 12.73 -19.26
N ALA A 169 8.53 12.74 -18.37
CA ALA A 169 9.82 12.10 -18.63
C ALA A 169 9.67 10.59 -18.91
N TRP A 170 8.83 9.89 -18.16
CA TRP A 170 8.55 8.47 -18.38
C TRP A 170 7.87 8.21 -19.72
N SER A 171 6.82 8.97 -20.04
CA SER A 171 6.08 8.87 -21.30
C SER A 171 6.99 9.10 -22.51
N ASP A 172 7.82 10.14 -22.47
CA ASP A 172 8.71 10.48 -23.57
C ASP A 172 9.85 9.47 -23.71
N GLY A 173 10.42 9.02 -22.60
CA GLY A 173 11.43 7.96 -22.58
C GLY A 173 10.91 6.64 -23.17
N LEU A 174 9.67 6.25 -22.85
CA LEU A 174 9.05 5.03 -23.38
C LEU A 174 8.83 5.12 -24.90
N LYS A 175 8.36 6.28 -25.40
CA LYS A 175 8.17 6.50 -26.84
C LYS A 175 9.50 6.46 -27.59
N ASN A 176 10.53 7.10 -27.05
CA ASN A 176 11.86 7.10 -27.65
C ASN A 176 12.43 5.67 -27.71
N LEU A 177 12.38 4.94 -26.59
CA LEU A 177 12.80 3.54 -26.55
C LEU A 177 12.04 2.69 -27.58
N PHE A 178 10.72 2.86 -27.68
CA PHE A 178 9.89 2.13 -28.64
C PHE A 178 10.30 2.40 -30.09
N ASN A 179 10.60 3.66 -30.43
CA ASN A 179 11.06 4.04 -31.76
C ASN A 179 12.48 3.54 -32.09
N GLU A 180 13.28 3.20 -31.08
CA GLU A 180 14.62 2.64 -31.22
C GLU A 180 14.62 1.10 -31.30
N LEU A 181 13.48 0.45 -31.04
CA LEU A 181 13.37 -1.00 -31.15
C LEU A 181 13.53 -1.43 -32.62
N PRO A 182 14.15 -2.60 -32.86
CA PRO A 182 14.25 -3.13 -34.21
C PRO A 182 12.86 -3.37 -34.80
N GLU A 183 12.64 -2.91 -36.04
CA GLU A 183 11.45 -3.25 -36.80
C GLU A 183 11.47 -4.76 -37.08
N PHE A 184 10.41 -5.43 -36.65
CA PHE A 184 10.11 -6.76 -37.14
C PHE A 184 9.25 -6.55 -38.38
N PHE A 185 9.84 -6.80 -39.56
CA PHE A 185 9.37 -6.63 -40.96
C PHE A 185 9.97 -5.43 -41.70
#